data_AF-A0AAV9VY07-F1
#
_entry.id   AF-A0AAV9VY07-F1
#
_cell.length_a   1.000
_cell.length_b   1.000
_cell.length_c   1.000
_cell.angle_alpha   90.00
_cell.angle_beta   90.00
_cell.angle_gamma   90.00
#
_symmetry.space_group_name_H-M   'P 1'
#
loop_
_entity.id
_entity.type
_entity.pdbx_description
1 polymer ?
#
loop_
_entity_poly.entity_id
_entity_poly.type
_entity_poly.pdbx_seq_one_letter_code
_entity_poly.pdbx_strand_id
1 'polypeptide(L)'
;MAKVGIMLKKLWGKKEDLDAAGPPLLPTEILRLIFELFLDSNPPHESVQNFRQTCKLFNQIALKYIYSDVTVTLNEGGSNTGSISNLIECNEDILAHISRLRVTGFPPPPDTGQLVRFIPQKPQASYGTESCETSRSDLKALLEILRPNQLTSFAIVGRQIPTRIDKIPISLLWGKHSNLRQLCIPITLLFQHGVNTAEALGSFRIPSFQSLILTNIQYPRHIADVWALLKISSNTLKSLALKSPDNSELERFIMHRVYLGLTVALPSTEISLSKLQDLHIEGISHLDRFFEDCAPNLVDFSKLRMLRLDRCQRPNAFLLSNLSIYRMPKLKSLQLFQTGSNVALAGFLPAIGPVGLETFVIALDSWDGRTNWMQIKEHLSGSLKRMWIQNSSSYDGPHRVLDMSNHVGPYNDCFFPHGWPKLEELAIDTNYLDGSAVSTPS
;
A
#
# COMPACT_ATOMS: atom_id res chain seq x y z
N MET A 1 46.15 -28.03 11.84
CA MET A 1 45.04 -27.99 10.85
C MET A 1 43.79 -28.77 11.27
N ALA A 2 43.86 -29.99 11.83
CA ALA A 2 42.67 -30.78 12.17
C ALA A 2 41.77 -30.21 13.31
N LYS A 3 42.31 -29.39 14.22
CA LYS A 3 41.54 -28.82 15.35
C LYS A 3 40.68 -27.61 15.01
N VAL A 4 40.96 -26.89 13.91
CA VAL A 4 40.19 -25.70 13.49
C VAL A 4 38.90 -26.10 12.77
N GLY A 5 38.93 -27.18 11.98
CA GLY A 5 37.75 -27.73 11.32
C GLY A 5 36.69 -28.27 12.29
N ILE A 6 37.08 -28.68 13.49
CA ILE A 6 36.17 -29.17 14.54
C ILE A 6 35.50 -28.00 15.29
N MET A 7 36.17 -26.85 15.40
CA MET A 7 35.65 -25.67 16.08
C MET A 7 34.58 -24.95 15.25
N LEU A 8 34.76 -24.87 13.93
CA LEU A 8 33.76 -24.32 13.00
C LEU A 8 32.51 -25.21 12.88
N LYS A 9 32.65 -26.54 12.97
CA LYS A 9 31.52 -27.48 13.00
C LYS A 9 30.70 -27.43 14.29
N LYS A 10 31.25 -26.85 15.37
CA LYS A 10 30.54 -26.65 16.65
C LYS A 10 29.82 -25.29 16.71
N LEU A 11 30.29 -24.30 15.94
CA LEU A 11 29.63 -22.99 15.80
C LEU A 11 28.47 -23.02 14.81
N TRP A 12 28.54 -23.86 13.78
CA TRP A 12 27.39 -24.20 12.95
C TRP A 12 26.70 -25.45 13.51
N GLY A 13 25.73 -25.20 14.39
CA GLY A 13 24.80 -26.22 14.88
C GLY A 13 24.08 -26.96 13.75
N LYS A 14 23.41 -28.05 14.13
CA LYS A 14 22.59 -28.87 13.24
C LYS A 14 21.70 -28.00 12.36
N LYS A 15 21.52 -28.47 11.12
CA LYS A 15 20.86 -27.85 9.96
C LYS A 15 19.40 -27.41 10.17
N GLU A 16 18.88 -27.45 11.38
CA GLU A 16 17.45 -27.25 11.71
C GLU A 16 17.15 -25.94 12.48
N ASP A 17 18.17 -25.20 12.96
CA ASP A 17 17.97 -23.95 13.72
C ASP A 17 18.46 -22.66 12.99
N LEU A 18 18.84 -22.75 11.71
CA LEU A 18 19.45 -21.63 10.98
C LEU A 18 18.46 -20.66 10.30
N ASP A 19 17.15 -20.90 10.42
CA ASP A 19 16.14 -20.05 9.78
C ASP A 19 15.70 -18.83 10.64
N ALA A 20 16.22 -18.67 11.86
CA ALA A 20 15.78 -17.61 12.79
C ALA A 20 16.86 -16.61 13.24
N ALA A 21 18.14 -16.82 12.91
CA ALA A 21 19.22 -15.93 13.31
C ALA A 21 19.88 -15.32 12.08
N GLY A 22 19.81 -13.99 11.94
CA GLY A 22 20.63 -13.26 10.96
C GLY A 22 22.12 -13.62 11.10
N PRO A 23 22.95 -13.32 10.09
CA PRO A 23 24.35 -13.72 10.08
C PRO A 23 25.02 -13.31 11.40
N PRO A 24 25.74 -14.23 12.09
CA PRO A 24 26.29 -13.95 13.40
C PRO A 24 27.26 -12.77 13.30
N LEU A 25 26.92 -11.68 13.97
CA LEU A 25 27.84 -10.55 14.18
C LEU A 25 28.97 -11.06 15.07
N LEU A 26 30.12 -11.37 14.47
CA LEU A 26 31.34 -11.65 15.21
C LEU A 26 31.77 -10.36 15.92
N PRO A 27 31.96 -10.38 17.26
CA PRO A 27 32.51 -9.24 17.99
C PRO A 27 33.85 -8.81 17.40
N THR A 28 34.09 -7.50 17.35
CA THR A 28 35.30 -6.90 16.74
C THR A 28 36.59 -7.44 17.36
N GLU A 29 36.55 -7.83 18.63
CA GLU A 29 37.65 -8.42 19.40
C GLU A 29 38.00 -9.84 18.90
N ILE A 30 36.99 -10.64 18.52
CA ILE A 30 37.20 -11.98 17.96
C ILE A 30 37.75 -11.87 16.54
N LEU A 31 37.24 -10.93 15.74
CA LEU A 31 37.81 -10.65 14.41
C LEU A 31 39.27 -10.23 14.52
N ARG A 32 39.62 -9.38 15.49
CA ARG A 32 41.00 -8.97 15.76
C ARG A 32 41.91 -10.15 16.14
N LEU A 33 41.47 -11.02 17.05
CA LEU A 33 42.22 -12.24 17.42
C LEU A 33 42.41 -13.19 16.22
N ILE A 34 41.40 -13.33 15.37
CA ILE A 34 41.50 -14.09 14.12
C ILE A 34 42.54 -13.44 13.19
N PHE A 35 42.53 -12.12 13.04
CA PHE A 35 43.52 -11.40 12.23
C PHE A 35 44.95 -11.50 12.78
N GLU A 36 45.14 -11.44 14.10
CA GLU A 36 46.43 -11.60 14.78
C GLU A 36 47.03 -13.00 14.55
N LEU A 37 46.20 -14.06 14.56
CA LEU A 37 46.63 -15.43 14.23
C LEU A 37 47.03 -15.64 12.75
N PHE A 38 46.68 -14.70 11.88
CA PHE A 38 46.93 -14.75 10.44
C PHE A 38 48.01 -13.77 9.96
N LEU A 39 48.55 -12.95 10.87
CA LEU A 39 49.56 -11.91 10.59
C LEU A 39 51.00 -12.45 10.55
N ASP A 40 51.25 -13.68 11.00
CA ASP A 40 52.60 -14.26 11.10
C ASP A 40 53.21 -14.73 9.76
N SER A 41 52.45 -14.69 8.66
CA SER A 41 52.97 -14.99 7.33
C SER A 41 53.18 -13.71 6.53
N ASN A 42 54.43 -13.40 6.15
CA ASN A 42 54.72 -12.34 5.20
C ASN A 42 55.38 -12.95 3.93
N PRO A 43 54.72 -12.90 2.76
CA PRO A 43 53.44 -12.24 2.48
C PRO A 43 52.23 -12.97 3.12
N PRO A 44 51.12 -12.25 3.36
CA PRO A 44 49.92 -12.83 3.96
C PRO A 44 49.38 -13.97 3.10
N HIS A 45 49.16 -15.14 3.71
CA HIS A 45 48.64 -16.34 3.07
C HIS A 45 47.34 -16.02 2.29
N GLU A 46 47.15 -16.67 1.14
CA GLU A 46 46.01 -16.47 0.22
C GLU A 46 44.64 -16.49 0.95
N SER A 47 44.50 -17.34 1.96
CA SER A 47 43.30 -17.46 2.80
C SER A 47 42.94 -16.18 3.56
N VAL A 48 43.93 -15.38 3.97
CA VAL A 48 43.74 -14.10 4.68
C VAL A 48 43.26 -13.03 3.71
N GLN A 49 43.81 -13.02 2.49
CA GLN A 49 43.36 -12.13 1.43
C GLN A 49 41.92 -12.47 1.01
N ASN A 50 41.62 -13.75 0.85
CA ASN A 50 40.28 -14.24 0.55
C ASN A 50 39.29 -13.85 1.65
N PHE A 51 39.62 -14.08 2.93
CA PHE A 51 38.75 -13.66 4.04
C PHE A 51 38.52 -12.14 4.07
N ARG A 52 39.55 -11.32 3.85
CA ARG A 52 39.40 -9.85 3.76
C ARG A 52 38.48 -9.44 2.60
N GLN A 53 38.63 -10.07 1.44
CA GLN A 53 37.76 -9.82 0.29
C GLN A 53 36.32 -10.27 0.57
N THR A 54 36.14 -11.42 1.22
CA THR A 54 34.85 -11.95 1.66
C THR A 54 34.17 -11.02 2.66
N CYS A 55 34.87 -10.50 3.67
CA CYS A 55 34.34 -9.50 4.59
C CYS A 55 33.95 -8.20 3.89
N LYS A 56 34.76 -7.72 2.93
CA LYS A 56 34.41 -6.55 2.11
C LYS A 56 33.15 -6.79 1.29
N LEU A 57 33.02 -7.95 0.65
CA LEU A 57 31.85 -8.35 -0.12
C LEU A 57 30.61 -8.48 0.79
N PHE A 58 30.73 -9.10 1.96
CA PHE A 58 29.65 -9.18 2.94
C PHE A 58 29.20 -7.81 3.42
N ASN A 59 30.14 -6.90 3.72
CA ASN A 59 29.80 -5.53 4.08
C ASN A 59 29.07 -4.81 2.94
N GLN A 60 29.51 -4.95 1.68
CA GLN A 60 28.81 -4.37 0.53
C GLN A 60 27.39 -4.94 0.35
N ILE A 61 27.24 -6.26 0.50
CA ILE A 61 25.92 -6.94 0.43
C ILE A 61 25.03 -6.47 1.57
N ALA A 62 25.57 -6.36 2.79
CA ALA A 62 24.84 -5.89 3.96
C ALA A 62 24.38 -4.44 3.79
N LEU A 63 25.28 -3.54 3.35
CA LEU A 63 24.93 -2.16 3.05
C LEU A 63 23.83 -2.07 2.00
N LYS A 64 23.93 -2.82 0.90
CA LYS A 64 22.90 -2.89 -0.13
C LYS A 64 21.58 -3.42 0.43
N TYR A 65 21.59 -4.46 1.24
CA TYR A 65 20.38 -5.05 1.78
C TYR A 65 19.68 -4.09 2.75
N ILE A 66 20.42 -3.55 3.71
CA ILE A 66 19.92 -2.68 4.78
C ILE A 66 19.45 -1.32 4.23
N TYR A 67 20.24 -0.70 3.35
CA TYR A 67 19.98 0.67 2.90
C TYR A 67 19.33 0.76 1.52
N SER A 68 18.94 -0.37 0.90
CA SER A 68 18.18 -0.31 -0.36
C SER A 68 16.78 0.27 -0.19
N ASP A 69 16.18 0.14 1.00
CA ASP A 69 14.84 0.59 1.35
C ASP A 69 14.89 1.43 2.62
N VAL A 70 14.84 2.75 2.46
CA VAL A 70 15.01 3.69 3.56
C VAL A 70 13.69 4.42 3.80
N THR A 71 13.25 4.41 5.05
CA THR A 71 12.12 5.23 5.51
C THR A 71 12.64 6.36 6.40
N VAL A 72 12.31 7.60 6.04
CA VAL A 72 12.64 8.81 6.81
C VAL A 72 11.37 9.45 7.34
N THR A 73 11.39 9.88 8.59
CA THR A 73 10.26 10.53 9.25
C THR A 73 10.46 12.04 9.31
N LEU A 74 9.41 12.80 9.02
CA LEU A 74 9.44 14.25 9.22
C LEU A 74 9.19 14.60 10.70
N ASN A 75 8.59 13.75 11.53
CA ASN A 75 8.09 14.14 12.86
C ASN A 75 9.16 14.65 13.85
N GLU A 76 8.85 15.75 14.55
CA GLU A 76 9.75 16.42 15.53
C GLU A 76 9.95 15.65 16.85
N GLY A 77 9.20 14.56 17.07
CA GLY A 77 9.29 13.72 18.28
C GLY A 77 9.76 12.29 18.02
N GLY A 78 10.22 11.98 16.80
CA GLY A 78 10.81 10.69 16.48
C GLY A 78 12.26 10.63 16.95
N SER A 79 12.72 9.43 17.35
CA SER A 79 14.13 9.13 17.59
C SER A 79 15.04 9.81 16.55
N ASN A 80 16.11 10.46 17.02
CA ASN A 80 17.22 11.06 16.23
C ASN A 80 17.96 10.03 15.34
N THR A 81 17.36 8.93 14.93
CA THR A 81 17.96 7.93 14.04
C THR A 81 17.21 7.79 12.72
N GLY A 82 16.05 8.46 12.56
CA GLY A 82 15.20 8.38 11.36
C GLY A 82 14.90 9.73 10.67
N SER A 83 15.59 10.82 11.03
CA SER A 83 15.41 12.13 10.39
C SER A 83 16.17 12.22 9.06
N ILE A 84 15.72 13.12 8.19
CA ILE A 84 16.40 13.37 6.90
C ILE A 84 17.79 13.94 7.11
N SER A 85 17.96 14.85 8.07
CA SER A 85 19.24 15.50 8.38
C SER A 85 20.31 14.46 8.77
N ASN A 86 19.95 13.46 9.57
CA ASN A 86 20.90 12.40 9.96
C ASN A 86 21.25 11.47 8.80
N LEU A 87 20.32 11.25 7.87
CA LEU A 87 20.60 10.51 6.65
C LEU A 87 21.56 11.28 5.74
N ILE A 88 21.43 12.61 5.67
CA ILE A 88 22.35 13.48 4.93
C ILE A 88 23.76 13.44 5.54
N GLU A 89 23.86 13.38 6.87
CA GLU A 89 25.13 13.26 7.60
C GLU A 89 25.76 11.85 7.50
N CYS A 90 25.05 10.85 6.98
CA CYS A 90 25.58 9.51 6.80
C CYS A 90 26.68 9.47 5.73
N ASN A 91 27.56 8.46 5.82
CA ASN A 91 28.64 8.21 4.87
C ASN A 91 28.08 8.09 3.42
N GLU A 92 28.80 8.66 2.44
CA GLU A 92 28.49 8.57 1.01
C GLU A 92 28.23 7.13 0.53
N ASP A 93 28.90 6.15 1.13
CA ASP A 93 28.69 4.74 0.85
C ASP A 93 27.25 4.28 1.18
N ILE A 94 26.65 4.78 2.27
CA ILE A 94 25.25 4.46 2.63
C ILE A 94 24.31 5.09 1.61
N LEU A 95 24.50 6.38 1.33
CA LEU A 95 23.67 7.14 0.41
C LEU A 95 23.67 6.54 -0.98
N ALA A 96 24.78 5.97 -1.45
CA ALA A 96 24.90 5.35 -2.77
C ALA A 96 24.02 4.09 -2.97
N HIS A 97 23.57 3.44 -1.88
CA HIS A 97 22.79 2.20 -1.95
C HIS A 97 21.26 2.43 -1.91
N ILE A 98 20.80 3.64 -1.63
CA ILE A 98 19.38 3.98 -1.50
C ILE A 98 18.68 3.89 -2.86
N SER A 99 17.90 2.85 -3.08
CA SER A 99 17.13 2.68 -4.33
C SER A 99 15.64 2.90 -4.13
N ARG A 100 15.15 2.74 -2.91
CA ARG A 100 13.76 2.97 -2.52
C ARG A 100 13.76 3.93 -1.32
N LEU A 101 13.13 5.09 -1.52
CA LEU A 101 13.04 6.12 -0.49
C LEU A 101 11.58 6.35 -0.13
N ARG A 102 11.26 6.23 1.16
CA ARG A 102 9.94 6.52 1.72
C ARG A 102 10.04 7.66 2.72
N VAL A 103 9.36 8.75 2.46
CA VAL A 103 9.20 9.88 3.38
C VAL A 103 7.86 9.75 4.06
N THR A 104 7.85 9.75 5.39
CA THR A 104 6.62 9.64 6.18
C THR A 104 6.42 10.84 7.09
N GLY A 105 5.22 11.41 7.06
CA GLY A 105 4.78 12.40 8.05
C GLY A 105 4.35 11.71 9.35
N PHE A 106 3.38 12.28 10.06
CA PHE A 106 2.70 11.52 11.11
C PHE A 106 2.09 10.28 10.46
N PRO A 107 2.33 9.08 11.03
CA PRO A 107 1.66 7.91 10.53
C PRO A 107 0.15 8.20 10.55
N PRO A 108 -0.62 7.72 9.56
CA PRO A 108 -2.05 7.61 9.78
C PRO A 108 -2.21 6.89 11.13
N PRO A 109 -3.13 7.32 12.02
CA PRO A 109 -3.47 6.54 13.18
C PRO A 109 -3.76 5.15 12.67
N PRO A 110 -3.44 4.12 13.47
CA PRO A 110 -3.82 2.78 13.09
C PRO A 110 -5.28 2.84 12.63
N ASP A 111 -5.58 2.20 11.50
CA ASP A 111 -6.94 1.87 11.11
C ASP A 111 -7.47 0.89 12.17
N THR A 112 -7.63 1.38 13.40
CA THR A 112 -8.38 0.71 14.43
C THR A 112 -9.79 0.77 13.91
N GLY A 113 -10.29 -0.37 13.46
CA GLY A 113 -11.72 -0.67 13.33
C GLY A 113 -12.54 -0.43 14.61
N GLN A 114 -11.98 0.25 15.61
CA GLN A 114 -12.71 0.87 16.67
C GLN A 114 -13.42 2.08 16.10
N LEU A 115 -14.73 1.91 15.90
CA LEU A 115 -15.78 2.90 16.08
C LEU A 115 -15.41 4.32 15.67
N VAL A 116 -16.25 4.89 14.81
CA VAL A 116 -16.60 6.31 14.82
C VAL A 116 -17.09 6.69 16.23
N ARG A 117 -16.21 6.71 17.23
CA ARG A 117 -16.37 7.54 18.40
C ARG A 117 -15.96 8.90 17.92
N PHE A 118 -16.91 9.82 18.00
CA PHE A 118 -16.70 11.25 18.08
C PHE A 118 -15.79 11.56 19.28
N ILE A 119 -14.53 11.11 19.24
CA ILE A 119 -13.47 11.70 20.01
C ILE A 119 -13.15 12.95 19.21
N PRO A 120 -13.45 14.17 19.70
CA PRO A 120 -13.01 15.37 19.03
C PRO A 120 -11.51 15.21 18.78
N GLN A 121 -11.11 15.19 17.51
CA GLN A 121 -9.70 15.20 17.15
C GLN A 121 -9.09 16.34 17.98
N LYS A 122 -8.12 16.02 18.86
CA LYS A 122 -7.38 17.07 19.56
C LYS A 122 -6.97 18.10 18.50
N PRO A 123 -7.15 19.42 18.77
CA PRO A 123 -6.78 20.46 17.84
C PRO A 123 -5.39 20.13 17.30
N GLN A 124 -5.31 19.98 15.98
CA GLN A 124 -4.08 19.61 15.31
C GLN A 124 -3.02 20.64 15.69
N ALA A 125 -1.90 20.20 16.27
CA ALA A 125 -0.76 21.07 16.45
C ALA A 125 -0.34 21.54 15.05
N SER A 126 -0.54 22.83 14.76
CA SER A 126 -0.03 23.44 13.55
C SER A 126 1.49 23.39 13.61
N TYR A 127 2.14 22.89 12.57
CA TYR A 127 3.59 23.02 12.46
C TYR A 127 3.98 24.50 12.45
N GLY A 128 5.04 24.83 13.18
CA GLY A 128 5.67 26.15 13.06
C GLY A 128 6.27 26.33 11.65
N THR A 129 6.33 27.58 11.19
CA THR A 129 6.90 27.94 9.88
C THR A 129 8.32 27.40 9.71
N GLU A 130 9.16 27.52 10.74
CA GLU A 130 10.53 27.03 10.76
C GLU A 130 10.62 25.52 10.49
N SER A 131 9.77 24.72 11.15
CA SER A 131 9.71 23.26 10.96
C SER A 131 9.40 22.87 9.52
N CYS A 132 8.46 23.58 8.90
CA CYS A 132 8.10 23.39 7.50
C CYS A 132 9.27 23.73 6.58
N GLU A 133 9.95 24.84 6.80
CA GLU A 133 11.11 25.26 6.02
C GLU A 133 12.28 24.27 6.14
N THR A 134 12.62 23.84 7.35
CA THR A 134 13.66 22.82 7.57
C THR A 134 13.31 21.53 6.86
N SER A 135 12.06 21.05 6.98
CA SER A 135 11.62 19.80 6.34
C SER A 135 11.72 19.86 4.81
N ARG A 136 11.38 21.03 4.23
CA ARG A 136 11.50 21.27 2.78
C ARG A 136 12.96 21.32 2.35
N SER A 137 13.79 22.05 3.10
CA SER A 137 15.22 22.18 2.84
C SER A 137 15.92 20.82 2.91
N ASP A 138 15.64 20.04 3.94
CA ASP A 138 16.24 18.72 4.16
C ASP A 138 15.82 17.72 3.07
N LEU A 139 14.53 17.65 2.74
CA LEU A 139 14.07 16.78 1.66
C LEU A 139 14.71 17.17 0.31
N LYS A 140 14.81 18.47 0.05
CA LYS A 140 15.48 18.98 -1.16
C LYS A 140 16.96 18.58 -1.17
N ALA A 141 17.68 18.82 -0.08
CA ALA A 141 19.09 18.48 0.07
C ALA A 141 19.33 16.97 -0.12
N LEU A 142 18.48 16.12 0.48
CA LEU A 142 18.56 14.67 0.28
C LEU A 142 18.42 14.29 -1.20
N LEU A 143 17.39 14.80 -1.88
CA LEU A 143 17.18 14.54 -3.31
C LEU A 143 18.32 15.09 -4.18
N GLU A 144 18.97 16.18 -3.76
CA GLU A 144 20.15 16.77 -4.42
C GLU A 144 21.42 15.94 -4.24
N ILE A 145 21.58 15.21 -3.13
CA ILE A 145 22.78 14.38 -2.87
C ILE A 145 22.70 13.02 -3.55
N LEU A 146 21.50 12.42 -3.68
CA LEU A 146 21.34 11.10 -4.31
C LEU A 146 21.91 11.07 -5.74
N ARG A 147 22.51 9.97 -6.20
CA ARG A 147 23.07 9.91 -7.56
C ARG A 147 21.96 9.93 -8.62
N PRO A 148 22.23 10.46 -9.83
CA PRO A 148 21.29 10.34 -10.95
C PRO A 148 20.87 8.89 -11.18
N ASN A 149 19.58 8.69 -11.46
CA ASN A 149 18.97 7.39 -11.76
C ASN A 149 19.11 6.31 -10.67
N GLN A 150 19.44 6.71 -9.44
CA GLN A 150 19.59 5.81 -8.31
C GLN A 150 18.25 5.30 -7.78
N LEU A 151 17.23 6.16 -7.69
CA LEU A 151 15.91 5.79 -7.18
C LEU A 151 15.10 5.00 -8.21
N THR A 152 14.57 3.86 -7.77
CA THR A 152 13.59 3.02 -8.48
C THR A 152 12.20 3.12 -7.86
N SER A 153 12.11 3.47 -6.57
CA SER A 153 10.87 3.76 -5.86
C SER A 153 10.99 5.03 -5.04
N PHE A 154 9.95 5.87 -5.09
CA PHE A 154 9.82 7.05 -4.25
C PHE A 154 8.40 7.12 -3.70
N ALA A 155 8.29 7.21 -2.38
CA ALA A 155 7.02 7.33 -1.69
C ALA A 155 7.08 8.49 -0.71
N ILE A 156 6.05 9.34 -0.72
CA ILE A 156 5.82 10.32 0.33
C ILE A 156 4.38 10.19 0.80
N VAL A 157 4.21 9.84 2.07
CA VAL A 157 2.92 9.45 2.66
C VAL A 157 2.78 9.95 4.09
N GLY A 158 1.56 9.99 4.58
CA GLY A 158 1.28 10.35 5.96
C GLY A 158 0.39 11.59 6.06
N ARG A 159 -0.07 11.85 7.28
CA ARG A 159 -0.94 12.99 7.56
C ARG A 159 -0.14 14.28 7.50
N GLN A 160 -0.80 15.35 7.09
CA GLN A 160 -0.26 16.72 7.07
C GLN A 160 1.00 16.90 6.20
N ILE A 161 1.30 15.94 5.32
CA ILE A 161 2.36 16.11 4.32
C ILE A 161 2.13 17.38 3.47
N PRO A 162 0.93 17.63 2.91
CA PRO A 162 0.72 18.83 2.09
C PRO A 162 0.81 20.16 2.86
N THR A 163 0.64 20.15 4.18
CA THR A 163 0.82 21.37 4.99
C THR A 163 2.29 21.61 5.34
N ARG A 164 3.09 20.55 5.35
CA ARG A 164 4.51 20.58 5.73
C ARG A 164 5.43 20.80 4.53
N ILE A 165 5.18 20.06 3.45
CA ILE A 165 5.88 20.17 2.18
C ILE A 165 4.90 20.77 1.18
N ASP A 166 5.27 21.89 0.58
CA ASP A 166 4.46 22.62 -0.39
C ASP A 166 4.61 22.06 -1.81
N LYS A 167 5.83 21.75 -2.23
CA LYS A 167 6.14 21.28 -3.58
C LYS A 167 7.43 20.48 -3.61
N ILE A 168 7.45 19.41 -4.39
CA ILE A 168 8.70 18.71 -4.74
C ILE A 168 9.14 19.18 -6.13
N PRO A 169 10.38 19.68 -6.28
CA PRO A 169 10.89 20.08 -7.59
C PRO A 169 10.90 18.88 -8.56
N ILE A 170 10.14 19.00 -9.65
CA ILE A 170 10.08 17.99 -10.72
C ILE A 170 11.47 17.71 -11.31
N SER A 171 12.35 18.71 -11.38
CA SER A 171 13.74 18.55 -11.82
C SER A 171 14.53 17.55 -10.97
N LEU A 172 14.28 17.52 -9.65
CA LEU A 172 14.94 16.60 -8.72
C LEU A 172 14.32 15.20 -8.75
N LEU A 173 13.05 15.06 -9.10
CA LEU A 173 12.42 13.75 -9.27
C LEU A 173 12.61 13.20 -10.68
N TRP A 174 12.01 13.82 -11.69
CA TRP A 174 11.99 13.32 -13.06
C TRP A 174 13.26 13.66 -13.84
N GLY A 175 13.81 14.86 -13.62
CA GLY A 175 15.06 15.27 -14.27
C GLY A 175 16.27 14.44 -13.84
N LYS A 176 16.29 14.00 -12.58
CA LYS A 176 17.42 13.26 -11.99
C LYS A 176 17.21 11.75 -11.93
N HIS A 177 15.98 11.27 -11.72
CA HIS A 177 15.68 9.85 -11.52
C HIS A 177 14.74 9.30 -12.60
N SER A 178 15.25 9.18 -13.82
CA SER A 178 14.49 8.62 -14.96
C SER A 178 14.16 7.13 -14.82
N ASN A 179 14.87 6.41 -13.94
CA ASN A 179 14.65 5.00 -13.63
C ASN A 179 13.51 4.74 -12.63
N LEU A 180 12.83 5.79 -12.16
CA LEU A 180 11.74 5.65 -11.20
C LEU A 180 10.60 4.80 -11.80
N ARG A 181 10.28 3.68 -11.15
CA ARG A 181 9.22 2.73 -11.58
C ARG A 181 8.03 2.72 -10.65
N GLN A 182 8.23 3.10 -9.39
CA GLN A 182 7.17 3.14 -8.39
C GLN A 182 7.10 4.54 -7.79
N LEU A 183 5.91 5.11 -7.77
CA LEU A 183 5.68 6.44 -7.24
C LEU A 183 4.44 6.44 -6.35
N CYS A 184 4.59 6.94 -5.12
CA CYS A 184 3.50 7.21 -4.21
C CYS A 184 3.60 8.65 -3.70
N ILE A 185 2.63 9.50 -4.01
CA ILE A 185 2.74 10.94 -3.73
C ILE A 185 1.38 11.63 -3.68
N PRO A 186 1.16 12.63 -2.81
CA PRO A 186 0.04 13.54 -2.96
C PRO A 186 0.20 14.37 -4.23
N ILE A 187 -0.81 14.37 -5.09
CA ILE A 187 -0.72 15.02 -6.41
C ILE A 187 -0.40 16.52 -6.29
N THR A 188 -0.86 17.15 -5.22
CA THR A 188 -0.62 18.55 -4.88
C THR A 188 0.86 18.89 -4.68
N LEU A 189 1.71 17.92 -4.35
CA LEU A 189 3.16 18.14 -4.24
C LEU A 189 3.86 18.21 -5.60
N LEU A 190 3.27 17.60 -6.63
CA LEU A 190 3.79 17.64 -7.99
C LEU A 190 3.21 18.83 -8.76
N PHE A 191 1.89 18.96 -8.69
CA PHE A 191 1.12 19.94 -9.44
C PHE A 191 0.29 20.78 -8.47
N GLN A 192 0.73 22.02 -8.27
CA GLN A 192 -0.01 22.97 -7.45
C GLN A 192 -1.31 23.36 -8.16
N HIS A 193 -2.39 23.46 -7.37
CA HIS A 193 -3.65 23.98 -7.88
C HIS A 193 -3.44 25.36 -8.52
N GLY A 194 -3.96 25.56 -9.72
CA GLY A 194 -3.74 26.80 -10.48
C GLY A 194 -2.67 26.68 -11.57
N VAL A 195 -1.62 25.85 -11.38
CA VAL A 195 -0.47 25.76 -12.30
C VAL A 195 -0.65 24.67 -13.35
N ASN A 196 -0.43 24.98 -14.64
CA ASN A 196 -0.67 24.02 -15.72
C ASN A 196 0.35 22.87 -15.62
N THR A 197 -0.09 21.62 -15.75
CA THR A 197 0.81 20.46 -15.74
C THR A 197 1.89 20.57 -16.81
N ALA A 198 1.57 21.08 -18.01
CA ALA A 198 2.57 21.32 -19.06
C ALA A 198 3.64 22.36 -18.65
N GLU A 199 3.23 23.38 -17.90
CA GLU A 199 4.13 24.41 -17.37
C GLU A 199 5.00 23.85 -16.25
N ALA A 200 4.43 23.06 -15.34
CA ALA A 200 5.16 22.40 -14.25
C ALA A 200 6.17 21.37 -14.77
N LEU A 201 5.83 20.66 -15.85
CA LEU A 201 6.69 19.69 -16.54
C LEU A 201 7.86 20.34 -17.27
N GLY A 202 7.65 21.51 -17.89
CA GLY A 202 8.66 22.17 -18.72
C GLY A 202 9.21 21.22 -19.79
N SER A 203 10.53 21.00 -19.78
CA SER A 203 11.23 20.07 -20.69
C SER A 203 11.46 18.67 -20.12
N PHE A 204 11.02 18.40 -18.88
CA PHE A 204 11.30 17.14 -18.20
C PHE A 204 10.40 16.01 -18.73
N ARG A 205 11.01 14.84 -18.96
CA ARG A 205 10.27 13.63 -19.36
C ARG A 205 9.80 12.87 -18.12
N ILE A 206 8.50 12.59 -18.06
CA ILE A 206 7.91 11.77 -17.01
C ILE A 206 8.44 10.32 -17.14
N PRO A 207 8.91 9.69 -16.04
CA PRO A 207 9.27 8.27 -16.04
C PRO A 207 8.09 7.36 -16.39
N SER A 208 8.38 6.19 -16.97
CA SER A 208 7.35 5.18 -17.22
C SER A 208 7.20 4.27 -15.99
N PHE A 209 6.05 4.38 -15.32
CA PHE A 209 5.77 3.74 -14.04
C PHE A 209 5.16 2.34 -14.19
N GLN A 210 5.51 1.46 -13.26
CA GLN A 210 4.87 0.14 -13.07
C GLN A 210 3.83 0.17 -11.95
N SER A 211 4.01 1.02 -10.96
CA SER A 211 3.08 1.24 -9.85
C SER A 211 2.94 2.72 -9.57
N LEU A 212 1.71 3.21 -9.50
CA LEU A 212 1.42 4.62 -9.26
C LEU A 212 0.32 4.76 -8.21
N ILE A 213 0.63 5.45 -7.12
CA ILE A 213 -0.30 5.74 -6.02
C ILE A 213 -0.39 7.25 -5.87
N LEU A 214 -1.48 7.82 -6.37
CA LEU A 214 -1.74 9.26 -6.28
C LEU A 214 -2.73 9.52 -5.16
N THR A 215 -2.33 10.38 -4.23
CA THR A 215 -3.16 10.74 -3.06
C THR A 215 -3.55 12.21 -3.10
N ASN A 216 -4.45 12.62 -2.22
CA ASN A 216 -4.91 14.00 -2.09
C ASN A 216 -5.48 14.59 -3.41
N ILE A 217 -6.23 13.78 -4.18
CA ILE A 217 -6.88 14.21 -5.43
C ILE A 217 -8.11 15.05 -5.08
N GLN A 218 -7.90 16.30 -4.69
CA GLN A 218 -8.93 17.15 -4.10
C GLN A 218 -9.81 17.93 -5.10
N TYR A 219 -9.29 18.32 -6.27
CA TYR A 219 -9.97 19.24 -7.20
C TYR A 219 -10.26 18.58 -8.55
N PRO A 220 -11.33 18.99 -9.27
CA PRO A 220 -11.63 18.50 -10.63
C PRO A 220 -10.45 18.59 -11.60
N ARG A 221 -9.65 19.66 -11.50
CA ARG A 221 -8.44 19.84 -12.32
C ARG A 221 -7.39 18.76 -12.11
N HIS A 222 -7.26 18.22 -10.90
CA HIS A 222 -6.27 17.17 -10.61
C HIS A 222 -6.49 15.93 -11.48
N ILE A 223 -7.71 15.72 -11.99
CA ILE A 223 -8.00 14.66 -12.95
C ILE A 223 -7.14 14.82 -14.22
N ALA A 224 -7.04 16.03 -14.79
CA ALA A 224 -6.14 16.31 -15.92
C ALA A 224 -4.68 15.98 -15.60
N ASP A 225 -4.24 16.28 -14.39
CA ASP A 225 -2.87 16.03 -13.93
C ASP A 225 -2.60 14.53 -13.75
N VAL A 226 -3.57 13.77 -13.24
CA VAL A 226 -3.55 12.30 -13.20
C VAL A 226 -3.42 11.74 -14.62
N TRP A 227 -4.23 12.22 -15.56
CA TRP A 227 -4.21 11.76 -16.96
C TRP A 227 -2.85 11.96 -17.62
N ALA A 228 -2.21 13.11 -17.39
CA ALA A 228 -0.90 13.41 -17.92
C ALA A 228 0.16 12.40 -17.43
N LEU A 229 0.12 12.01 -16.15
CA LEU A 229 1.01 10.98 -15.60
C LEU A 229 0.74 9.59 -16.18
N LEU A 230 -0.54 9.24 -16.34
CA LEU A 230 -0.94 7.92 -16.83
C LEU A 230 -0.60 7.71 -18.31
N LYS A 231 -0.64 8.76 -19.14
CA LYS A 231 -0.40 8.67 -20.59
C LYS A 231 0.91 7.98 -20.94
N ILE A 232 1.99 8.30 -20.21
CA ILE A 232 3.34 7.78 -20.43
C ILE A 232 3.51 6.35 -19.89
N SER A 233 2.62 5.93 -19.00
CA SER A 233 2.67 4.60 -18.34
C SER A 233 1.62 3.63 -18.89
N SER A 234 0.95 3.97 -20.00
CA SER A 234 -0.15 3.20 -20.59
C SER A 234 0.18 1.72 -20.91
N ASN A 235 1.44 1.43 -21.21
CA ASN A 235 1.93 0.09 -21.56
C ASN A 235 2.86 -0.55 -20.51
N THR A 236 3.03 0.07 -19.34
CA THR A 236 3.94 -0.39 -18.27
C THR A 236 3.25 -0.51 -16.92
N LEU A 237 2.21 0.29 -16.67
CA LEU A 237 1.51 0.35 -15.40
C LEU A 237 0.76 -0.96 -15.11
N LYS A 238 1.08 -1.57 -13.97
CA LYS A 238 0.46 -2.80 -13.46
C LYS A 238 -0.46 -2.54 -12.28
N SER A 239 -0.12 -1.54 -11.47
CA SER A 239 -0.87 -1.14 -10.27
C SER A 239 -1.17 0.36 -10.29
N LEU A 240 -2.42 0.71 -10.02
CA LEU A 240 -2.90 2.08 -9.90
C LEU A 240 -3.72 2.25 -8.62
N ALA A 241 -3.38 3.26 -7.83
CA ALA A 241 -4.22 3.74 -6.75
C ALA A 241 -4.53 5.23 -6.91
N LEU A 242 -5.82 5.59 -6.86
CA LEU A 242 -6.31 6.96 -6.88
C LEU A 242 -7.06 7.24 -5.58
N LYS A 243 -6.56 8.19 -4.79
CA LYS A 243 -7.12 8.49 -3.47
C LYS A 243 -7.51 9.95 -3.33
N SER A 244 -8.81 10.18 -3.14
CA SER A 244 -9.41 11.47 -2.85
C SER A 244 -9.70 11.58 -1.35
N PRO A 245 -9.44 12.73 -0.70
CA PRO A 245 -9.81 12.93 0.69
C PRO A 245 -11.32 13.12 0.85
N ASP A 246 -11.85 12.83 2.04
CA ASP A 246 -13.26 13.06 2.38
C ASP A 246 -13.60 14.55 2.25
N ASN A 247 -14.82 14.87 1.77
CA ASN A 247 -15.30 16.24 1.57
C ASN A 247 -14.48 17.04 0.56
N SER A 248 -13.78 16.37 -0.36
CA SER A 248 -13.05 17.02 -1.45
C SER A 248 -13.97 17.85 -2.34
N GLU A 249 -13.39 18.86 -3.00
CA GLU A 249 -14.13 19.62 -4.01
C GLU A 249 -14.46 18.77 -5.22
N LEU A 250 -13.61 17.79 -5.55
CA LEU A 250 -13.87 16.79 -6.58
C LEU A 250 -15.14 15.99 -6.29
N GLU A 251 -15.27 15.47 -5.06
CA GLU A 251 -16.46 14.74 -4.62
C GLU A 251 -17.71 15.62 -4.74
N ARG A 252 -17.67 16.83 -4.18
CA ARG A 252 -18.79 17.79 -4.28
C ARG A 252 -19.12 18.07 -5.74
N PHE A 253 -18.12 18.30 -6.58
CA PHE A 253 -18.31 18.58 -8.00
C PHE A 253 -19.00 17.42 -8.73
N ILE A 254 -18.53 16.18 -8.52
CA ILE A 254 -19.14 15.00 -9.12
C ILE A 254 -20.59 14.84 -8.65
N MET A 255 -20.86 14.98 -7.34
CA MET A 255 -22.22 14.88 -6.79
C MET A 255 -23.16 15.94 -7.36
N HIS A 256 -22.74 17.22 -7.39
CA HIS A 256 -23.55 18.31 -7.93
C HIS A 256 -23.78 18.13 -9.43
N ARG A 257 -22.78 17.66 -10.19
CA ARG A 257 -22.92 17.39 -11.62
C ARG A 257 -24.00 16.35 -11.91
N VAL A 258 -24.02 15.26 -11.14
CA VAL A 258 -25.05 14.22 -11.26
C VAL A 258 -26.43 14.73 -10.84
N TYR A 259 -26.53 15.51 -9.76
CA TYR A 259 -27.81 16.02 -9.25
C TYR A 259 -28.43 17.13 -10.10
N LEU A 260 -27.61 18.06 -10.58
CA LEU A 260 -28.04 19.29 -11.24
C LEU A 260 -27.97 19.22 -12.77
N GLY A 261 -27.48 18.09 -13.32
CA GLY A 261 -27.31 17.94 -14.77
C GLY A 261 -26.31 18.94 -15.37
N LEU A 262 -25.30 19.36 -14.61
CA LEU A 262 -24.33 20.36 -15.06
C LEU A 262 -23.54 19.84 -16.28
N THR A 263 -23.42 20.69 -17.30
CA THR A 263 -22.75 20.39 -18.57
C THR A 263 -21.24 20.63 -18.56
N VAL A 264 -20.67 21.17 -17.47
CA VAL A 264 -19.22 21.40 -17.37
C VAL A 264 -18.52 20.04 -17.32
N ALA A 265 -17.81 19.73 -18.39
CA ALA A 265 -17.14 18.45 -18.56
C ALA A 265 -15.95 18.32 -17.61
N LEU A 266 -15.83 17.16 -16.97
CA LEU A 266 -14.56 16.74 -16.36
C LEU A 266 -13.52 16.54 -17.48
N PRO A 267 -12.22 16.74 -17.20
CA PRO A 267 -11.18 16.39 -18.17
C PRO A 267 -11.30 14.91 -18.54
N SER A 268 -11.61 14.65 -19.81
CA SER A 268 -11.75 13.30 -20.34
C SER A 268 -10.54 12.89 -21.17
N THR A 269 -10.34 11.59 -21.34
CA THR A 269 -9.32 11.07 -22.26
C THR A 269 -9.61 9.64 -22.70
N GLU A 270 -8.87 9.21 -23.72
CA GLU A 270 -8.99 7.91 -24.37
C GLU A 270 -7.80 6.99 -24.07
N ILE A 271 -7.04 7.29 -23.01
CA ILE A 271 -5.90 6.46 -22.58
C ILE A 271 -6.42 5.07 -22.20
N SER A 272 -5.66 4.03 -22.54
CA SER A 272 -5.92 2.65 -22.09
C SER A 272 -4.70 2.09 -21.36
N LEU A 273 -4.91 1.62 -20.12
CA LEU A 273 -3.86 1.01 -19.29
C LEU A 273 -3.79 -0.51 -19.57
N SER A 274 -3.16 -0.86 -20.69
CA SER A 274 -3.17 -2.22 -21.27
C SER A 274 -2.65 -3.34 -20.36
N LYS A 275 -1.81 -3.02 -19.35
CA LYS A 275 -1.18 -3.97 -18.43
C LYS A 275 -1.70 -3.87 -16.99
N LEU A 276 -2.72 -3.06 -16.72
CA LEU A 276 -3.24 -2.87 -15.38
C LEU A 276 -3.85 -4.17 -14.86
N GLN A 277 -3.47 -4.56 -13.64
CA GLN A 277 -3.94 -5.75 -12.94
C GLN A 277 -4.52 -5.40 -11.57
N ASP A 278 -4.00 -4.35 -10.94
CA ASP A 278 -4.41 -3.95 -9.59
C ASP A 278 -4.95 -2.52 -9.62
N LEU A 279 -6.19 -2.35 -9.16
CA LEU A 279 -6.86 -1.07 -9.10
C LEU A 279 -7.37 -0.81 -7.68
N HIS A 280 -6.94 0.31 -7.11
CA HIS A 280 -7.41 0.83 -5.84
C HIS A 280 -8.01 2.22 -6.03
N ILE A 281 -9.27 2.40 -5.63
CA ILE A 281 -9.92 3.70 -5.63
C ILE A 281 -10.40 4.01 -4.22
N GLU A 282 -10.10 5.21 -3.76
CA GLU A 282 -10.47 5.68 -2.42
C GLU A 282 -11.13 7.06 -2.51
N GLY A 283 -12.30 7.22 -1.88
CA GLY A 283 -12.98 8.52 -1.73
C GLY A 283 -13.53 9.15 -3.02
N ILE A 284 -13.63 8.40 -4.13
CA ILE A 284 -14.23 8.89 -5.38
C ILE A 284 -15.68 8.40 -5.47
N SER A 285 -16.62 9.34 -5.50
CA SER A 285 -18.07 9.07 -5.56
C SER A 285 -18.54 8.84 -7.00
N HIS A 286 -19.65 8.11 -7.18
CA HIS A 286 -20.27 7.84 -8.50
C HIS A 286 -19.27 7.24 -9.51
N LEU A 287 -18.62 6.14 -9.14
CA LEU A 287 -17.55 5.50 -9.94
C LEU A 287 -17.97 5.14 -11.37
N ASP A 288 -19.22 4.73 -11.56
CA ASP A 288 -19.81 4.45 -12.87
C ASP A 288 -19.71 5.67 -13.80
N ARG A 289 -20.19 6.82 -13.33
CA ARG A 289 -20.13 8.09 -14.07
C ARG A 289 -18.71 8.61 -14.21
N PHE A 290 -17.90 8.46 -13.16
CA PHE A 290 -16.50 8.86 -13.23
C PHE A 290 -15.78 8.15 -14.37
N PHE A 291 -15.95 6.82 -14.49
CA PHE A 291 -15.34 6.06 -15.57
C PHE A 291 -15.97 6.35 -16.93
N GLU A 292 -17.30 6.40 -17.03
CA GLU A 292 -17.99 6.69 -18.30
C GLU A 292 -17.61 8.06 -18.88
N ASP A 293 -17.62 9.10 -18.04
CA ASP A 293 -17.49 10.48 -18.51
C ASP A 293 -16.03 10.91 -18.68
N CYS A 294 -15.16 10.49 -17.75
CA CYS A 294 -13.77 10.93 -17.76
C CYS A 294 -12.89 9.93 -18.52
N ALA A 295 -13.21 8.65 -18.41
CA ALA A 295 -12.22 7.58 -18.52
C ALA A 295 -12.69 6.27 -19.16
N PRO A 296 -13.52 6.29 -20.23
CA PRO A 296 -14.29 5.11 -20.62
C PRO A 296 -13.42 3.90 -20.99
N ASN A 297 -12.20 4.14 -21.49
CA ASN A 297 -11.26 3.10 -21.92
C ASN A 297 -10.04 2.95 -21.00
N LEU A 298 -10.02 3.66 -19.86
CA LEU A 298 -8.87 3.70 -18.97
C LEU A 298 -8.50 2.32 -18.44
N VAL A 299 -9.51 1.56 -18.01
CA VAL A 299 -9.34 0.25 -17.36
C VAL A 299 -9.96 -0.84 -18.21
N ASP A 300 -9.13 -1.77 -18.67
CA ASP A 300 -9.59 -3.04 -19.22
C ASP A 300 -9.89 -4.01 -18.07
N PHE A 301 -11.13 -3.96 -17.59
CA PHE A 301 -11.61 -4.77 -16.46
C PHE A 301 -11.43 -6.29 -16.68
N SER A 302 -11.31 -6.75 -17.93
CA SER A 302 -11.11 -8.17 -18.23
C SER A 302 -9.75 -8.71 -17.76
N LYS A 303 -8.78 -7.81 -17.55
CA LYS A 303 -7.42 -8.13 -17.10
C LYS A 303 -7.23 -7.95 -15.60
N LEU A 304 -8.19 -7.33 -14.92
CA LEU A 304 -8.06 -6.96 -13.52
C LEU A 304 -8.02 -8.21 -12.64
N ARG A 305 -7.04 -8.26 -11.73
CA ARG A 305 -6.83 -9.31 -10.74
C ARG A 305 -7.20 -8.85 -9.34
N MET A 306 -6.99 -7.58 -9.04
CA MET A 306 -7.33 -6.98 -7.76
C MET A 306 -8.17 -5.72 -7.96
N LEU A 307 -9.32 -5.66 -7.28
CA LEU A 307 -10.10 -4.46 -7.12
C LEU A 307 -10.23 -4.14 -5.62
N ARG A 308 -9.79 -2.95 -5.23
CA ARG A 308 -10.02 -2.39 -3.90
C ARG A 308 -10.78 -1.08 -4.02
N LEU A 309 -11.90 -0.98 -3.32
CA LEU A 309 -12.67 0.25 -3.21
C LEU A 309 -12.80 0.62 -1.74
N ASP A 310 -12.51 1.87 -1.43
CA ASP A 310 -12.43 2.38 -0.07
C ASP A 310 -13.19 3.72 0.02
N ARG A 311 -14.14 3.85 0.95
CA ARG A 311 -14.95 5.07 1.17
C ARG A 311 -15.54 5.69 -0.11
N CYS A 312 -15.91 4.88 -1.10
CA CYS A 312 -16.49 5.38 -2.36
C CYS A 312 -18.00 5.51 -2.20
N GLN A 313 -18.54 6.74 -2.25
CA GLN A 313 -19.98 6.94 -2.11
C GLN A 313 -20.74 6.57 -3.40
N ARG A 314 -21.93 5.95 -3.22
CA ARG A 314 -22.81 5.49 -4.30
C ARG A 314 -22.12 4.58 -5.34
N PRO A 315 -21.41 3.52 -4.94
CA PRO A 315 -20.67 2.64 -5.85
C PRO A 315 -21.55 1.54 -6.46
N ASN A 316 -22.81 1.41 -6.03
CA ASN A 316 -23.68 0.27 -6.35
C ASN A 316 -23.84 0.04 -7.86
N ALA A 317 -24.07 1.10 -8.63
CA ALA A 317 -24.22 1.00 -10.09
C ALA A 317 -22.95 0.44 -10.75
N PHE A 318 -21.78 0.92 -10.30
CA PHE A 318 -20.49 0.42 -10.75
C PHE A 318 -20.30 -1.06 -10.39
N LEU A 319 -20.58 -1.43 -9.13
CA LEU A 319 -20.45 -2.80 -8.64
C LEU A 319 -21.33 -3.77 -9.44
N LEU A 320 -22.63 -3.45 -9.60
CA LEU A 320 -23.58 -4.31 -10.29
C LEU A 320 -23.31 -4.44 -11.79
N SER A 321 -22.78 -3.40 -12.44
CA SER A 321 -22.49 -3.42 -13.88
C SER A 321 -21.16 -4.10 -14.24
N ASN A 322 -20.15 -4.02 -13.36
CA ASN A 322 -18.80 -4.48 -13.67
C ASN A 322 -18.40 -5.77 -12.95
N LEU A 323 -18.96 -6.10 -11.79
CA LEU A 323 -18.61 -7.34 -11.08
C LEU A 323 -19.37 -8.54 -11.64
N SER A 324 -18.79 -9.18 -12.65
CA SER A 324 -19.28 -10.44 -13.19
C SER A 324 -18.16 -11.22 -13.86
N ILE A 325 -18.34 -12.52 -14.06
CA ILE A 325 -17.40 -13.36 -14.84
C ILE A 325 -17.17 -12.85 -16.27
N TYR A 326 -18.15 -12.19 -16.88
CA TYR A 326 -18.01 -11.68 -18.25
C TYR A 326 -17.18 -10.39 -18.32
N ARG A 327 -17.22 -9.58 -17.26
CA ARG A 327 -16.51 -8.29 -17.21
C ARG A 327 -15.16 -8.38 -16.51
N MET A 328 -15.04 -9.19 -15.46
CA MET A 328 -13.82 -9.38 -14.66
C MET A 328 -13.47 -10.87 -14.46
N PRO A 329 -13.27 -11.66 -15.53
CA PRO A 329 -12.99 -13.10 -15.44
C PRO A 329 -11.69 -13.46 -14.69
N LYS A 330 -10.76 -12.50 -14.50
CA LYS A 330 -9.47 -12.73 -13.86
C LYS A 330 -9.40 -12.23 -12.41
N LEU A 331 -10.50 -11.74 -11.86
CA LEU A 331 -10.53 -11.16 -10.52
C LEU A 331 -10.23 -12.22 -9.46
N LYS A 332 -9.18 -12.00 -8.68
CA LYS A 332 -8.75 -12.87 -7.57
C LYS A 332 -8.95 -12.23 -6.20
N SER A 333 -8.92 -10.90 -6.13
CA SER A 333 -9.13 -10.17 -4.88
C SER A 333 -10.15 -9.05 -5.07
N LEU A 334 -11.19 -9.07 -4.23
CA LEU A 334 -12.17 -8.00 -4.13
C LEU A 334 -12.17 -7.49 -2.68
N GLN A 335 -11.91 -6.19 -2.51
CA GLN A 335 -11.85 -5.56 -1.20
C GLN A 335 -12.75 -4.32 -1.18
N LEU A 336 -13.73 -4.31 -0.29
CA LEU A 336 -14.71 -3.24 -0.14
C LEU A 336 -14.62 -2.72 1.29
N PHE A 337 -14.12 -1.50 1.47
CA PHE A 337 -14.03 -0.80 2.75
C PHE A 337 -14.94 0.41 2.73
N GLN A 338 -15.90 0.46 3.65
CA GLN A 338 -16.93 1.50 3.77
C GLN A 338 -17.54 1.87 2.40
N THR A 339 -17.76 0.84 1.57
CA THR A 339 -18.11 0.97 0.16
C THR A 339 -19.09 -0.12 -0.22
N GLY A 340 -20.19 0.27 -0.85
CA GLY A 340 -21.23 -0.64 -1.31
C GLY A 340 -22.37 -0.73 -0.31
N SER A 341 -23.41 -1.46 -0.70
CA SER A 341 -24.57 -1.72 0.14
C SER A 341 -24.92 -3.20 0.09
N ASN A 342 -25.69 -3.66 1.06
CA ASN A 342 -26.16 -5.05 1.09
C ASN A 342 -26.99 -5.43 -0.14
N VAL A 343 -27.73 -4.48 -0.73
CA VAL A 343 -28.47 -4.70 -1.97
C VAL A 343 -27.52 -4.97 -3.14
N ALA A 344 -26.45 -4.16 -3.27
CA ALA A 344 -25.46 -4.38 -4.32
C ALA A 344 -24.73 -5.71 -4.12
N LEU A 345 -24.36 -6.04 -2.87
CA LEU A 345 -23.73 -7.30 -2.52
C LEU A 345 -24.57 -8.51 -2.95
N ALA A 346 -25.85 -8.55 -2.57
CA ALA A 346 -26.76 -9.62 -2.97
C ALA A 346 -26.88 -9.73 -4.52
N GLY A 347 -26.80 -8.60 -5.22
CA GLY A 347 -26.87 -8.58 -6.68
C GLY A 347 -25.63 -9.10 -7.39
N PHE A 348 -24.41 -8.76 -6.95
CA PHE A 348 -23.19 -9.16 -7.65
C PHE A 348 -22.60 -10.50 -7.18
N LEU A 349 -22.89 -10.96 -5.96
CA LEU A 349 -22.35 -12.22 -5.41
C LEU A 349 -22.55 -13.44 -6.34
N PRO A 350 -23.76 -13.70 -6.89
CA PRO A 350 -23.96 -14.82 -7.82
C PRO A 350 -23.11 -14.70 -9.09
N ALA A 351 -22.88 -13.48 -9.56
CA ALA A 351 -22.15 -13.21 -10.80
C ALA A 351 -20.63 -13.35 -10.64
N ILE A 352 -20.10 -13.16 -9.42
CA ILE A 352 -18.66 -13.30 -9.14
C ILE A 352 -18.27 -14.70 -8.63
N GLY A 353 -19.21 -15.49 -8.09
CA GLY A 353 -18.95 -16.86 -7.63
C GLY A 353 -18.18 -17.73 -8.64
N PRO A 354 -18.59 -17.75 -9.92
CA PRO A 354 -17.90 -18.50 -10.98
C PRO A 354 -16.47 -18.05 -11.30
N VAL A 355 -16.05 -16.84 -10.89
CA VAL A 355 -14.73 -16.26 -11.22
C VAL A 355 -13.59 -16.99 -10.47
N GLY A 356 -13.92 -17.70 -9.39
CA GLY A 356 -12.91 -18.33 -8.54
C GLY A 356 -12.11 -17.29 -7.77
N LEU A 357 -12.82 -16.41 -7.07
CA LEU A 357 -12.27 -15.38 -6.19
C LEU A 357 -11.48 -16.04 -5.05
N GLU A 358 -10.28 -15.54 -4.73
CA GLU A 358 -9.41 -16.10 -3.70
C GLU A 358 -9.40 -15.25 -2.42
N THR A 359 -9.64 -13.94 -2.54
CA THR A 359 -9.64 -13.00 -1.42
C THR A 359 -10.89 -12.12 -1.47
N PHE A 360 -11.63 -12.10 -0.38
CA PHE A 360 -12.80 -11.26 -0.21
C PHE A 360 -12.71 -10.49 1.10
N VAL A 361 -12.70 -9.17 1.01
CA VAL A 361 -12.72 -8.28 2.18
C VAL A 361 -13.97 -7.42 2.10
N ILE A 362 -14.74 -7.43 3.18
CA ILE A 362 -15.95 -6.62 3.32
C ILE A 362 -15.95 -5.94 4.68
N ALA A 363 -15.81 -4.62 4.66
CA ALA A 363 -15.92 -3.75 5.82
C ALA A 363 -17.04 -2.73 5.55
N LEU A 364 -18.28 -3.00 5.98
CA LEU A 364 -19.43 -2.12 5.71
C LEU A 364 -19.78 -1.24 6.92
N ASP A 365 -20.29 -0.04 6.63
CA ASP A 365 -20.86 0.86 7.64
C ASP A 365 -22.22 0.34 8.14
N SER A 366 -22.54 0.62 9.41
CA SER A 366 -23.66 0.04 10.17
C SER A 366 -25.06 0.33 9.63
N TRP A 367 -25.20 1.21 8.65
CA TRP A 367 -26.48 1.81 8.26
C TRP A 367 -27.22 1.01 7.18
N ASP A 368 -26.59 0.00 6.58
CA ASP A 368 -27.10 -0.67 5.37
C ASP A 368 -27.90 -1.95 5.63
N GLY A 369 -28.68 -2.04 6.71
CA GLY A 369 -29.63 -3.16 6.92
C GLY A 369 -28.98 -4.55 7.05
N ARG A 370 -29.81 -5.61 7.02
CA ARG A 370 -29.37 -6.98 7.32
C ARG A 370 -28.53 -7.58 6.18
N THR A 371 -27.23 -7.80 6.40
CA THR A 371 -26.38 -8.57 5.49
C THR A 371 -26.78 -10.04 5.53
N ASN A 372 -27.16 -10.63 4.38
CA ASN A 372 -27.39 -12.07 4.29
C ASN A 372 -26.05 -12.81 4.11
N TRP A 373 -25.39 -13.10 5.22
CA TRP A 373 -24.10 -13.81 5.23
C TRP A 373 -24.15 -15.14 4.48
N MET A 374 -25.29 -15.86 4.50
CA MET A 374 -25.41 -17.16 3.82
C MET A 374 -25.22 -17.06 2.31
N GLN A 375 -25.55 -15.93 1.66
CA GLN A 375 -25.30 -15.74 0.22
C GLN A 375 -23.81 -15.69 -0.12
N ILE A 376 -22.98 -15.15 0.79
CA ILE A 376 -21.52 -15.14 0.61
C ILE A 376 -21.02 -16.59 0.62
N LYS A 377 -21.49 -17.40 1.56
CA LYS A 377 -21.12 -18.81 1.66
C LYS A 377 -21.60 -19.61 0.45
N GLU A 378 -22.86 -19.42 0.04
CA GLU A 378 -23.46 -20.09 -1.11
C GLU A 378 -22.64 -19.90 -2.38
N HIS A 379 -22.16 -18.68 -2.65
CA HIS A 379 -21.49 -18.37 -3.91
C HIS A 379 -19.96 -18.43 -3.86
N LEU A 380 -19.33 -18.25 -2.69
CA LEU A 380 -17.88 -18.06 -2.58
C LEU A 380 -17.14 -19.17 -1.82
N SER A 381 -17.85 -20.08 -1.12
CA SER A 381 -17.23 -21.14 -0.30
C SER A 381 -16.23 -22.02 -1.05
N GLY A 382 -16.50 -22.34 -2.32
CA GLY A 382 -15.68 -23.24 -3.13
C GLY A 382 -14.37 -22.65 -3.63
N SER A 383 -14.13 -21.35 -3.46
CA SER A 383 -12.98 -20.64 -4.07
C SER A 383 -12.16 -19.81 -3.09
N LEU A 384 -12.77 -19.25 -2.04
CA LEU A 384 -12.08 -18.35 -1.13
C LEU A 384 -10.97 -19.01 -0.31
N LYS A 385 -9.83 -18.32 -0.25
CA LYS A 385 -8.69 -18.62 0.61
C LYS A 385 -8.56 -17.63 1.77
N ARG A 386 -8.91 -16.37 1.53
CA ARG A 386 -8.83 -15.30 2.54
C ARG A 386 -10.16 -14.57 2.63
N MET A 387 -10.66 -14.43 3.85
CA MET A 387 -11.87 -13.66 4.10
C MET A 387 -11.68 -12.71 5.28
N TRP A 388 -12.02 -11.44 5.09
CA TRP A 388 -12.12 -10.48 6.18
C TRP A 388 -13.52 -9.89 6.20
N ILE A 389 -14.21 -10.08 7.32
CA ILE A 389 -15.52 -9.50 7.59
C ILE A 389 -15.41 -8.47 8.72
N GLN A 390 -15.86 -7.26 8.44
CA GLN A 390 -16.11 -6.22 9.42
C GLN A 390 -17.47 -5.59 9.12
N ASN A 391 -18.36 -5.58 10.09
CA ASN A 391 -19.61 -4.84 9.98
C ASN A 391 -19.94 -4.27 11.36
N SER A 392 -20.30 -2.99 11.37
CA SER A 392 -20.47 -2.18 12.57
C SER A 392 -21.89 -2.23 13.14
N SER A 393 -22.78 -3.07 12.59
CA SER A 393 -24.15 -3.27 13.10
C SER A 393 -24.18 -4.17 14.34
N SER A 394 -24.71 -3.64 15.43
CA SER A 394 -25.01 -4.38 16.66
C SER A 394 -26.26 -5.26 16.58
N TYR A 395 -27.10 -5.09 15.56
CA TYR A 395 -28.40 -5.78 15.42
C TYR A 395 -28.34 -7.04 14.56
N ASP A 396 -27.34 -7.18 13.69
CA ASP A 396 -27.10 -8.34 12.84
C ASP A 396 -25.78 -9.04 13.21
N GLY A 397 -25.51 -9.03 14.51
CA GLY A 397 -24.27 -9.41 15.14
C GLY A 397 -23.90 -10.90 15.08
N PRO A 398 -22.81 -11.28 15.78
CA PRO A 398 -21.95 -12.45 15.56
C PRO A 398 -22.63 -13.81 15.60
N HIS A 399 -23.80 -13.91 16.22
CA HIS A 399 -24.47 -15.16 16.59
C HIS A 399 -24.79 -16.07 15.40
N ARG A 400 -24.96 -15.50 14.19
CA ARG A 400 -25.20 -16.27 12.95
C ARG A 400 -23.93 -16.52 12.13
N VAL A 401 -22.90 -15.71 12.37
CA VAL A 401 -21.61 -15.80 11.67
C VAL A 401 -20.76 -16.90 12.30
N LEU A 402 -20.69 -16.93 13.64
CA LEU A 402 -19.87 -17.85 14.44
C LEU A 402 -20.77 -18.70 15.34
N ASP A 403 -21.36 -19.76 14.79
CA ASP A 403 -22.03 -20.79 15.59
C ASP A 403 -21.12 -22.03 15.67
N MET A 404 -20.37 -22.11 16.76
CA MET A 404 -19.46 -23.23 17.05
C MET A 404 -20.16 -24.37 17.79
N SER A 405 -21.45 -24.25 18.12
CA SER A 405 -22.17 -25.26 18.93
C SER A 405 -22.62 -26.48 18.12
N ASN A 406 -22.71 -26.32 16.79
CA ASN A 406 -23.26 -27.34 15.90
C ASN A 406 -22.17 -28.26 15.33
N HIS A 407 -21.73 -29.24 16.12
CA HIS A 407 -20.74 -30.26 15.74
C HIS A 407 -21.34 -31.55 15.16
N VAL A 408 -22.66 -31.59 14.96
CA VAL A 408 -23.37 -32.79 14.47
C VAL A 408 -23.95 -32.49 13.10
N GLY A 409 -23.43 -33.15 12.06
CA GLY A 409 -23.90 -32.96 10.69
C GLY A 409 -25.37 -33.37 10.49
N PRO A 410 -26.07 -32.81 9.48
CA PRO A 410 -25.55 -31.97 8.41
C PRO A 410 -25.48 -30.47 8.77
N TYR A 411 -24.32 -29.85 8.48
CA TYR A 411 -23.96 -28.45 8.83
C TYR A 411 -24.59 -27.39 7.91
N ASN A 412 -25.89 -27.46 7.70
CA ASN A 412 -26.56 -26.68 6.65
C ASN A 412 -26.92 -25.23 7.07
N ASP A 413 -26.88 -24.92 8.38
CA ASP A 413 -27.50 -23.69 8.89
C ASP A 413 -26.52 -22.65 9.47
N CYS A 414 -25.24 -22.98 9.63
CA CYS A 414 -24.23 -22.10 10.26
C CYS A 414 -23.26 -21.52 9.22
N PHE A 415 -22.89 -20.24 9.32
CA PHE A 415 -21.91 -19.62 8.40
C PHE A 415 -20.50 -20.17 8.62
N PHE A 416 -20.04 -20.27 9.87
CA PHE A 416 -18.85 -21.01 10.33
C PHE A 416 -19.23 -22.17 11.27
N PRO A 417 -18.33 -23.14 11.54
CA PRO A 417 -16.98 -23.31 10.99
C PRO A 417 -16.89 -24.12 9.68
N HIS A 418 -17.95 -24.84 9.30
CA HIS A 418 -17.93 -25.77 8.16
C HIS A 418 -18.25 -25.10 6.83
N GLY A 419 -18.03 -25.81 5.71
CA GLY A 419 -18.43 -25.33 4.38
C GLY A 419 -17.48 -24.31 3.75
N TRP A 420 -16.19 -24.36 4.10
CA TRP A 420 -15.13 -23.49 3.57
C TRP A 420 -13.88 -24.31 3.20
N PRO A 421 -13.93 -25.18 2.17
CA PRO A 421 -12.89 -26.18 1.91
C PRO A 421 -11.50 -25.63 1.56
N LYS A 422 -11.39 -24.35 1.17
CA LYS A 422 -10.13 -23.71 0.76
C LYS A 422 -9.71 -22.55 1.65
N LEU A 423 -10.46 -22.23 2.70
CA LEU A 423 -10.21 -21.06 3.53
C LEU A 423 -8.97 -21.28 4.40
N GLU A 424 -7.97 -20.43 4.21
CA GLU A 424 -6.67 -20.43 4.89
C GLU A 424 -6.61 -19.33 5.97
N GLU A 425 -7.19 -18.16 5.69
CA GLU A 425 -7.13 -16.99 6.57
C GLU A 425 -8.53 -16.39 6.78
N LEU A 426 -8.88 -16.14 8.05
CA LEU A 426 -10.13 -15.51 8.46
C LEU A 426 -9.85 -14.38 9.45
N ALA A 427 -10.32 -13.17 9.12
CA ALA A 427 -10.35 -12.04 10.03
C ALA A 427 -11.80 -11.60 10.27
N ILE A 428 -12.18 -11.50 11.54
CA ILE A 428 -13.50 -11.02 11.97
C ILE A 428 -13.28 -9.95 13.04
N ASP A 429 -13.96 -8.80 12.93
CA ASP A 429 -13.84 -7.70 13.89
C ASP A 429 -14.12 -8.15 15.34
N THR A 430 -13.32 -7.71 16.31
CA THR A 430 -13.47 -8.01 17.73
C THR A 430 -14.80 -7.55 18.35
N ASN A 431 -15.49 -6.59 17.74
CA ASN A 431 -16.86 -6.24 18.15
C ASN A 431 -17.83 -7.44 18.03
N TYR A 432 -17.48 -8.46 17.24
CA TYR A 432 -18.19 -9.74 17.15
C TYR A 432 -17.81 -10.75 18.24
N LEU A 433 -16.79 -10.47 19.06
CA LEU A 433 -16.25 -11.39 20.07
C LEU A 433 -16.55 -10.95 21.50
N ASP A 434 -17.00 -9.70 21.72
CA ASP A 434 -17.40 -9.22 23.03
C ASP A 434 -18.80 -9.77 23.43
N GLY A 435 -18.79 -10.91 24.14
CA GLY A 435 -19.57 -11.01 25.38
C GLY A 435 -20.65 -12.08 25.56
N SER A 436 -21.08 -12.88 24.56
CA SER A 436 -22.12 -13.91 24.83
C SER A 436 -22.35 -15.04 23.81
N ALA A 437 -21.59 -15.13 22.72
CA ALA A 437 -21.97 -16.02 21.59
C ALA A 437 -21.04 -17.21 21.32
N VAL A 438 -19.84 -17.27 21.89
CA VAL A 438 -18.99 -18.46 21.75
C VAL A 438 -19.41 -19.47 22.82
N SER A 439 -20.55 -20.12 22.59
CA SER A 439 -20.89 -21.34 23.32
C SER A 439 -19.89 -22.42 22.89
N THR A 440 -18.89 -22.63 23.73
CA THR A 440 -18.07 -23.83 23.68
C THR A 440 -18.92 -25.00 24.20
N PRO A 441 -18.77 -26.21 23.63
CA PRO A 441 -19.52 -27.37 24.09
C PRO A 441 -19.20 -27.66 25.57
N SER A 442 -20.22 -28.12 26.29
CA SER A 442 -20.09 -28.70 27.64
C SER A 442 -19.58 -30.14 27.56
#